data_AF-A0A151WIC9-F1
#
_entry.id   AF-A0A151WIC9-F1
#
_cell.length_a   1.000
_cell.length_b   1.000
_cell.length_c   1.000
_cell.angle_alpha   90.00
_cell.angle_beta   90.00
_cell.angle_gamma   90.00
#
_symmetry.space_group_name_H-M   'P 1'
#
loop_
_entity.id
_entity.type
_entity.pdbx_description
1 polymer ?
#
loop_
_entity_poly.entity_id
_entity_poly.type
_entity_poly.pdbx_seq_one_letter_code
_entity_poly.pdbx_strand_id
1 'polypeptide(L)'
;MAFMKLFVLTLVTVINLQEIYGHGLMNDPVNRSSAWRKNLLVEPNYTDYELFCGGYSVQYGKNRGKCGECGDDYALPRPRPNENGGIYGSGIIVQKYKAGSIINATVYLTETHLGYFEFSLCPLKNKKLETEKCFNTYPLPMADGKGYKYPITSNYPEDYTISLVLPKNVTCKQCVIRWNYRTGDNWGTCEDGTQAVGCGPQETFRNCADVTITN
;
A
#
# COMPACT_ATOMS: atom_id res chain seq x y z
N MET A 1 -16.81 -42.80 18.01
CA MET A 1 -16.34 -41.59 18.75
C MET A 1 -15.03 -41.03 18.20
N ALA A 2 -14.02 -41.85 17.85
CA ALA A 2 -12.76 -41.37 17.28
C ALA A 2 -12.92 -40.63 15.93
N PHE A 3 -13.78 -41.16 15.04
CA PHE A 3 -14.07 -40.54 13.73
C PHE A 3 -14.67 -39.12 13.85
N MET A 4 -15.55 -38.90 14.82
CA MET A 4 -16.18 -37.60 15.06
C MET A 4 -15.17 -36.58 15.60
N LYS A 5 -14.23 -37.02 16.45
CA LYS A 5 -13.12 -36.17 16.93
C LYS A 5 -12.14 -35.83 15.81
N LEU A 6 -11.82 -36.79 14.94
CA LEU A 6 -10.94 -36.56 13.79
C LEU A 6 -11.58 -35.59 12.79
N PHE A 7 -12.89 -35.76 12.51
CA PHE A 7 -13.64 -34.88 11.61
C PHE A 7 -13.73 -33.44 12.14
N VAL A 8 -14.01 -33.27 13.44
CA VAL A 8 -14.02 -31.95 14.10
C VAL A 8 -12.62 -31.32 14.08
N LEU A 9 -11.56 -32.10 14.34
CA LEU A 9 -10.19 -31.59 14.30
C LEU A 9 -9.80 -31.15 12.88
N THR A 10 -10.15 -31.92 11.84
CA THR A 10 -9.92 -31.52 10.45
C THR A 10 -10.75 -30.30 10.08
N LEU A 11 -12.02 -30.21 10.49
CA LEU A 11 -12.86 -29.04 10.22
C LEU A 11 -12.28 -27.77 10.85
N VAL A 12 -11.83 -27.86 12.12
CA VAL A 12 -11.19 -26.74 12.82
C VAL A 12 -9.89 -26.35 12.12
N THR A 13 -9.04 -27.29 11.70
CA THR A 13 -7.82 -26.94 10.95
C THR A 13 -8.10 -26.33 9.58
N VAL A 14 -9.16 -26.75 8.88
CA VAL A 14 -9.53 -26.22 7.56
C VAL A 14 -10.15 -24.82 7.68
N ILE A 15 -10.92 -24.55 8.73
CA ILE A 15 -11.49 -23.21 9.00
C ILE A 15 -10.38 -22.20 9.36
N ASN A 16 -9.29 -22.65 9.98
CA ASN A 16 -8.11 -21.81 10.29
C ASN A 16 -7.15 -21.61 9.10
N LEU A 17 -7.46 -22.15 7.91
CA LEU A 17 -6.68 -21.99 6.68
C LEU A 17 -7.34 -21.07 5.65
N GLN A 18 -8.30 -20.24 6.07
CA GLN A 18 -8.66 -19.09 5.25
C GLN A 18 -7.54 -18.05 5.37
N GLU A 19 -6.62 -18.06 4.41
CA GLU A 19 -5.82 -16.87 4.12
C GLU A 19 -6.81 -15.77 3.74
N ILE A 20 -7.06 -14.85 4.68
CA ILE A 20 -7.90 -13.69 4.44
C ILE A 20 -7.04 -12.70 3.68
N TYR A 21 -7.09 -12.76 2.35
CA TYR A 21 -6.38 -11.84 1.50
C TYR A 21 -7.04 -10.47 1.60
N GLY A 22 -6.40 -9.52 2.27
CA GLY A 22 -6.82 -8.13 2.11
C GLY A 22 -6.68 -7.71 0.66
N HIS A 23 -7.51 -6.77 0.23
CA HIS A 23 -7.48 -6.27 -1.13
C HIS A 23 -7.82 -4.79 -1.13
N GLY A 24 -7.01 -4.01 -1.85
CA GLY A 24 -7.14 -2.57 -1.79
C GLY A 24 -6.33 -1.83 -2.83
N LEU A 25 -6.83 -0.66 -3.22
CA LEU A 25 -6.18 0.20 -4.19
C LEU A 25 -6.36 1.68 -3.88
N MET A 26 -5.35 2.50 -4.19
CA MET A 26 -5.44 3.95 -4.19
C MET A 26 -6.08 4.41 -5.52
N ASN A 27 -7.30 4.95 -5.42
CA ASN A 27 -8.14 5.33 -6.56
C ASN A 27 -8.00 6.82 -6.95
N ASP A 28 -7.63 7.68 -6.00
CA ASP A 28 -7.31 9.09 -6.22
C ASP A 28 -6.12 9.49 -5.32
N PRO A 29 -5.01 10.02 -5.87
CA PRO A 29 -4.66 9.93 -7.28
C PRO A 29 -4.62 8.45 -7.71
N VAL A 30 -5.14 8.13 -8.91
CA VAL A 30 -5.21 6.73 -9.37
C VAL A 30 -3.80 6.13 -9.45
N ASN A 31 -3.61 4.97 -8.82
CA ASN A 31 -2.32 4.28 -8.86
C ASN A 31 -2.01 3.68 -10.25
N ARG A 32 -0.73 3.35 -10.46
CA ARG A 32 -0.17 2.77 -11.69
C ARG A 32 -0.95 1.55 -12.20
N SER A 33 -1.22 0.58 -11.33
CA SER A 33 -1.95 -0.65 -11.71
C SER A 33 -3.43 -0.41 -11.98
N SER A 34 -4.03 0.65 -11.43
CA SER A 34 -5.45 0.98 -11.63
C SER A 34 -5.70 2.06 -12.69
N ALA A 35 -4.66 2.65 -13.28
CA ALA A 35 -4.79 3.76 -14.22
C ALA A 35 -5.67 3.41 -15.45
N TRP A 36 -5.67 2.15 -15.89
CA TRP A 36 -6.54 1.66 -16.97
C TRP A 36 -8.04 1.78 -16.62
N ARG A 37 -8.42 1.69 -15.34
CA ARG A 37 -9.81 1.87 -14.87
C ARG A 37 -10.32 3.29 -15.09
N LYS A 38 -9.41 4.25 -15.31
CA LYS A 38 -9.72 5.65 -15.66
C LYS A 38 -9.57 5.93 -17.16
N ASN A 39 -9.53 4.88 -18.00
CA ASN A 39 -9.35 4.95 -19.45
C ASN A 39 -8.00 5.60 -19.87
N LEU A 40 -6.99 5.56 -19.01
CA LEU A 40 -5.63 5.96 -19.39
C LEU A 40 -5.01 4.87 -20.27
N LEU A 41 -4.22 5.28 -21.26
CA LEU A 41 -3.52 4.38 -22.19
C LEU A 41 -2.31 3.73 -21.50
N VAL A 42 -2.56 2.76 -20.64
CA VAL A 42 -1.58 1.93 -19.92
C VAL A 42 -1.91 0.45 -20.06
N GLU A 43 -0.95 -0.42 -19.75
CA GLU A 43 -1.23 -1.85 -19.65
C GLU A 43 -2.21 -2.15 -18.51
N PRO A 44 -3.33 -2.87 -18.76
CA PRO A 44 -4.26 -3.23 -17.71
C PRO A 44 -3.65 -4.20 -16.68
N ASN A 45 -3.88 -3.94 -15.40
CA ASN A 45 -3.70 -4.92 -14.34
C ASN A 45 -5.08 -5.27 -13.75
N TYR A 46 -5.60 -6.46 -14.03
CA TYR A 46 -6.90 -6.89 -13.52
C TYR A 46 -6.89 -7.31 -12.05
N THR A 47 -5.70 -7.52 -11.49
CA THR A 47 -5.42 -7.81 -10.07
C THR A 47 -4.80 -6.58 -9.40
N ASP A 48 -5.24 -5.38 -9.75
CA ASP A 48 -4.69 -4.10 -9.27
C ASP A 48 -4.95 -3.79 -7.80
N TYR A 49 -5.81 -4.58 -7.16
CA TYR A 49 -6.06 -4.61 -5.72
C TYR A 49 -5.12 -5.57 -4.97
N GLU A 50 -4.22 -6.27 -5.67
CA GLU A 50 -3.36 -7.35 -5.15
C GLU A 50 -1.89 -6.94 -4.94
N LEU A 51 -1.62 -5.66 -4.71
CA LEU A 51 -0.25 -5.15 -4.49
C LEU A 51 0.19 -5.29 -3.03
N PHE A 52 0.14 -6.53 -2.53
CA PHE A 52 0.41 -6.93 -1.15
C PHE A 52 1.79 -7.55 -0.92
N CYS A 53 2.81 -7.00 -1.59
CA CYS A 53 4.21 -7.41 -1.40
C CYS A 53 4.52 -8.87 -1.78
N GLY A 54 3.67 -9.48 -2.61
CA GLY A 54 3.74 -10.90 -3.00
C GLY A 54 3.08 -11.88 -2.03
N GLY A 55 2.43 -11.40 -0.97
CA GLY A 55 1.79 -12.24 0.06
C GLY A 55 2.52 -12.17 1.38
N TYR A 56 1.80 -12.25 2.50
CA TYR A 56 2.40 -12.30 3.84
C TYR A 56 3.54 -13.33 3.95
N SER A 57 3.28 -14.56 3.49
CA SER A 57 4.25 -15.66 3.49
C SER A 57 5.51 -15.37 2.65
N VAL A 58 5.35 -14.68 1.51
CA VAL A 58 6.47 -14.27 0.66
C VAL A 58 7.24 -13.12 1.30
N GLN A 59 6.55 -12.07 1.74
CA GLN A 59 7.13 -10.91 2.39
C GLN A 59 7.99 -11.31 3.60
N TYR A 60 7.44 -12.07 4.54
CA TYR A 60 8.15 -12.38 5.79
C TYR A 60 8.97 -13.67 5.72
N GLY A 61 8.47 -14.71 5.06
CA GLY A 61 9.15 -16.01 4.96
C GLY A 61 10.33 -16.00 3.99
N LYS A 62 10.19 -15.34 2.83
CA LYS A 62 11.24 -15.30 1.79
C LYS A 62 12.01 -13.98 1.79
N ASN A 63 11.29 -12.86 1.89
CA ASN A 63 11.86 -11.52 1.72
C ASN A 63 12.25 -10.83 3.05
N ARG A 64 12.15 -11.53 4.18
CA ARG A 64 12.55 -11.04 5.51
C ARG A 64 11.88 -9.70 5.88
N GLY A 65 10.59 -9.60 5.61
CA GLY A 65 9.75 -8.43 5.84
C GLY A 65 9.81 -7.36 4.75
N LYS A 66 10.67 -7.52 3.73
CA LYS A 66 10.83 -6.52 2.67
C LYS A 66 9.73 -6.61 1.63
N CYS A 67 9.34 -5.45 1.14
CA CYS A 67 8.34 -5.25 0.10
C CYS A 67 8.92 -4.38 -1.02
N GLY A 68 8.46 -4.55 -2.25
CA GLY A 68 8.74 -3.62 -3.33
C GLY A 68 8.25 -2.21 -2.99
N GLU A 69 8.90 -1.20 -3.55
CA GLU A 69 8.57 0.20 -3.28
C GLU A 69 7.11 0.54 -3.59
N CYS A 70 6.52 -0.16 -4.57
CA CYS A 70 5.15 0.04 -5.06
C CYS A 70 4.28 -1.23 -4.96
N GLY A 71 4.58 -2.12 -4.01
CA GLY A 71 3.72 -3.25 -3.62
C GLY A 71 3.97 -4.57 -4.33
N ASP A 72 4.93 -4.60 -5.26
CA ASP A 72 5.39 -5.83 -5.89
C ASP A 72 6.17 -6.74 -4.90
N ASP A 73 6.28 -8.03 -5.23
CA ASP A 73 7.21 -8.94 -4.56
C ASP A 73 8.64 -8.39 -4.59
N TYR A 74 9.24 -8.23 -3.42
CA TYR A 74 10.60 -7.71 -3.28
C TYR A 74 11.65 -8.56 -4.02
N ALA A 75 11.44 -9.85 -4.23
CA ALA A 75 12.38 -10.71 -4.95
C ALA A 75 12.47 -10.39 -6.45
N LEU A 76 11.48 -9.70 -7.03
CA LEU A 76 11.51 -9.30 -8.43
C LEU A 76 12.64 -8.29 -8.70
N PRO A 77 13.31 -8.36 -9.86
CA PRO A 77 14.33 -7.40 -10.24
C PRO A 77 13.72 -6.01 -10.45
N ARG A 78 14.52 -4.97 -10.20
CA ARG A 78 14.10 -3.58 -10.42
C ARG A 78 14.41 -3.13 -11.86
N PRO A 79 13.55 -2.32 -12.51
CA PRO A 79 12.24 -1.88 -12.02
C PRO A 79 11.24 -3.04 -11.98
N ARG A 80 10.56 -3.18 -10.84
CA ARG A 80 9.45 -4.14 -10.69
C ARG A 80 8.23 -3.63 -11.46
N PRO A 81 7.20 -4.46 -11.71
CA PRO A 81 6.05 -4.08 -12.54
C PRO A 81 5.42 -2.73 -12.19
N ASN A 82 5.27 -2.41 -10.90
CA ASN A 82 4.67 -1.17 -10.43
C ASN A 82 5.65 -0.05 -10.11
N GLU A 83 6.95 -0.25 -10.34
CA GLU A 83 7.96 0.79 -10.14
C GLU A 83 8.13 1.67 -11.39
N ASN A 84 8.73 2.85 -11.24
CA ASN A 84 8.99 3.73 -12.39
C ASN A 84 9.86 3.01 -13.45
N GLY A 85 9.35 2.92 -14.68
CA GLY A 85 9.96 2.15 -15.77
C GLY A 85 9.55 0.68 -15.84
N GLY A 86 8.75 0.18 -14.90
CA GLY A 86 8.06 -1.10 -15.00
C GLY A 86 6.86 -1.05 -15.96
N ILE A 87 6.23 -2.20 -16.21
CA ILE A 87 5.12 -2.33 -17.16
C ILE A 87 3.91 -1.42 -16.80
N TYR A 88 3.66 -1.20 -15.51
CA TYR A 88 2.60 -0.31 -15.01
C TYR A 88 3.14 1.09 -14.66
N GLY A 89 4.45 1.22 -14.42
CA GLY A 89 5.11 2.50 -14.13
C GLY A 89 5.56 3.25 -15.37
N SER A 90 4.64 3.50 -16.31
CA SER A 90 4.90 4.19 -17.58
C SER A 90 5.18 5.70 -17.46
N GLY A 91 5.04 6.26 -16.24
CA GLY A 91 5.29 7.67 -15.95
C GLY A 91 4.16 8.62 -16.38
N ILE A 92 2.96 8.09 -16.63
CA ILE A 92 1.78 8.91 -16.91
C ILE A 92 1.41 9.72 -15.67
N ILE A 93 1.41 11.04 -15.82
CA ILE A 93 0.98 11.96 -14.77
C ILE A 93 -0.54 11.92 -14.65
N VAL A 94 -1.03 11.39 -13.54
CA VAL A 94 -2.47 11.23 -13.29
C VAL A 94 -3.10 12.48 -12.65
N GLN A 95 -2.30 13.31 -11.99
CA GLN A 95 -2.79 14.53 -11.36
C GLN A 95 -1.70 15.59 -11.24
N LYS A 96 -2.13 16.85 -11.11
CA LYS A 96 -1.26 18.02 -10.92
C LYS A 96 -1.68 18.76 -9.67
N TYR A 97 -0.72 19.08 -8.81
CA TYR A 97 -0.95 19.79 -7.57
C TYR A 97 -0.05 21.00 -7.42
N LYS A 98 -0.37 21.84 -6.43
CA LYS A 98 0.43 22.98 -6.04
C LYS A 98 1.27 22.63 -4.80
N ALA A 99 2.52 23.07 -4.77
CA ALA A 99 3.37 22.89 -3.60
C ALA A 99 2.70 23.51 -2.36
N GLY A 100 2.71 22.77 -1.24
CA GLY A 100 2.05 23.21 -0.01
C GLY A 100 0.52 23.07 0.03
N SER A 101 -0.14 22.60 -1.03
CA SER A 101 -1.60 22.43 -1.02
C SER A 101 -2.01 21.23 -0.17
N ILE A 102 -3.25 21.28 0.33
CA ILE A 102 -3.95 20.10 0.83
C ILE A 102 -4.51 19.35 -0.37
N ILE A 103 -4.32 18.04 -0.40
CA ILE A 103 -4.86 17.12 -1.41
C ILE A 103 -5.70 16.06 -0.73
N ASN A 104 -6.64 15.44 -1.44
CA ASN A 104 -7.32 14.24 -0.97
C ASN A 104 -6.68 13.02 -1.62
N ALA A 105 -6.44 11.99 -0.81
CA ALA A 105 -6.13 10.64 -1.28
C ALA A 105 -7.30 9.72 -0.93
N THR A 106 -7.85 9.03 -1.92
CA THR A 106 -8.94 8.07 -1.74
C THR A 106 -8.43 6.66 -1.99
N VAL A 107 -8.60 5.79 -1.00
CA VAL A 107 -8.26 4.38 -1.03
C VAL A 107 -9.54 3.57 -0.94
N TYR A 108 -9.72 2.64 -1.86
CA TYR A 108 -10.80 1.67 -1.83
C TYR A 108 -10.27 0.35 -1.27
N LEU A 109 -10.89 -0.16 -0.21
CA LEU A 109 -10.63 -1.51 0.31
C LEU A 109 -11.85 -2.39 0.02
N THR A 110 -11.64 -3.53 -0.64
CA THR A 110 -12.70 -4.54 -0.82
C THR A 110 -12.80 -5.46 0.39
N GLU A 111 -11.71 -5.65 1.11
CA GLU A 111 -11.68 -6.32 2.41
C GLU A 111 -10.81 -5.48 3.34
N THR A 112 -11.40 -5.07 4.46
CA THR A 112 -10.79 -4.15 5.42
C THR A 112 -10.26 -4.91 6.62
N HIS A 113 -8.98 -4.68 6.87
CA HIS A 113 -8.23 -5.20 8.00
C HIS A 113 -7.99 -4.07 9.00
N LEU A 114 -7.81 -4.38 10.28
CA LEU A 114 -7.34 -3.36 11.22
C LEU A 114 -5.96 -2.84 10.78
N GLY A 115 -5.54 -1.70 11.30
CA GLY A 115 -4.19 -1.17 11.05
C GLY A 115 -4.20 0.30 10.71
N TYR A 116 -3.35 0.71 9.77
CA TYR A 116 -3.25 2.12 9.41
C TYR A 116 -2.68 2.36 8.01
N PHE A 117 -3.13 3.46 7.40
CA PHE A 117 -2.54 4.00 6.19
C PHE A 117 -1.47 5.04 6.52
N GLU A 118 -0.42 5.04 5.71
CA GLU A 118 0.58 6.08 5.63
C GLU A 118 0.73 6.52 4.18
N PHE A 119 1.02 7.80 3.99
CA PHE A 119 1.25 8.38 2.69
C PHE A 119 2.61 9.04 2.64
N SER A 120 3.28 8.92 1.50
CA SER A 120 4.61 9.48 1.30
C SER A 120 4.78 9.95 -0.13
N LEU A 121 5.70 10.88 -0.33
CA LEU A 121 6.03 11.45 -1.63
C LEU A 121 7.48 11.09 -1.99
N CYS A 122 7.74 10.86 -3.26
CA CYS A 122 9.10 10.80 -3.79
C CYS A 122 9.22 11.69 -5.03
N PRO A 123 9.89 12.86 -4.94
CA PRO A 123 10.19 13.67 -6.12
C PRO A 123 11.31 13.00 -6.94
N LEU A 124 10.94 12.45 -8.11
CA LEU A 124 11.90 11.75 -8.95
C LEU A 124 12.86 12.74 -9.62
N LYS A 125 14.15 12.37 -9.68
CA LYS A 125 15.16 13.09 -10.44
C LYS A 125 15.40 12.37 -11.76
N ASN A 126 15.10 13.00 -12.90
CA ASN A 126 15.45 12.52 -14.26
C ASN A 126 15.24 11.01 -14.49
N LYS A 127 13.98 10.53 -14.47
CA LYS A 127 13.60 9.12 -14.71
C LYS A 127 14.23 8.08 -13.77
N LYS A 128 14.85 8.49 -12.65
CA LYS A 128 15.35 7.56 -11.64
C LYS A 128 14.20 6.81 -10.96
N LEU A 129 14.51 5.63 -10.46
CA LEU A 129 13.63 4.85 -9.61
C LEU A 129 13.36 5.58 -8.28
N GLU A 130 12.12 5.53 -7.81
CA GLU A 130 11.78 5.77 -6.41
C GLU A 130 12.51 4.79 -5.50
N THR A 131 12.75 5.18 -4.25
CA THR A 131 13.43 4.34 -3.25
C THR A 131 12.77 4.55 -1.89
N GLU A 132 12.88 3.57 -1.00
CA GLU A 132 12.45 3.75 0.40
C GLU A 132 13.05 5.01 1.04
N LYS A 133 14.34 5.27 0.78
CA LYS A 133 15.00 6.49 1.28
C LYS A 133 14.29 7.77 0.81
N CYS A 134 13.82 7.80 -0.43
CA CYS A 134 13.12 8.95 -0.98
C CYS A 134 11.76 9.15 -0.29
N PHE A 135 10.96 8.09 -0.19
CA PHE A 135 9.66 8.14 0.50
C PHE A 135 9.79 8.54 1.97
N ASN A 136 10.78 7.99 2.67
CA ASN A 136 11.05 8.31 4.08
C ASN A 136 11.53 9.76 4.28
N THR A 137 12.00 10.43 3.21
CA THR A 137 12.37 11.85 3.29
C THR A 137 11.16 12.77 3.23
N TYR A 138 10.06 12.34 2.61
CA TYR A 138 8.86 13.16 2.42
C TYR A 138 7.57 12.41 2.82
N PRO A 139 7.41 12.04 4.10
CA PRO A 139 6.11 11.56 4.60
C PRO A 139 5.08 12.70 4.50
N LEU A 140 3.83 12.35 4.18
CA LEU A 140 2.73 13.29 4.04
C LEU A 140 1.85 13.25 5.30
N PRO A 141 1.79 14.33 6.11
CA PRO A 141 0.91 14.37 7.27
C PRO A 141 -0.54 14.61 6.85
N MET A 142 -1.45 14.13 7.69
CA MET A 142 -2.88 14.43 7.59
C MET A 142 -3.13 15.92 7.87
N ALA A 143 -4.02 16.51 7.08
CA ALA A 143 -4.35 17.94 7.17
C ALA A 143 -5.11 18.31 8.45
N ASP A 144 -5.72 17.33 9.13
CA ASP A 144 -6.41 17.51 10.41
C ASP A 144 -5.44 17.59 11.61
N GLY A 145 -4.13 17.43 11.38
CA GLY A 145 -3.11 17.51 12.41
C GLY A 145 -2.94 16.24 13.26
N LYS A 146 -3.62 15.13 12.94
CA LYS A 146 -3.52 13.86 13.69
C LYS A 146 -2.26 13.04 13.39
N GLY A 147 -1.30 13.60 12.65
CA GLY A 147 -0.02 12.97 12.35
C GLY A 147 0.00 12.27 10.99
N TYR A 148 0.65 11.10 10.91
CA TYR A 148 0.98 10.43 9.65
C TYR A 148 0.29 9.09 9.44
N LYS A 149 -0.30 8.52 10.50
CA LYS A 149 -0.95 7.21 10.50
C LYS A 149 -2.46 7.39 10.60
N TYR A 150 -3.17 7.17 9.49
CA TYR A 150 -4.63 7.17 9.48
C TYR A 150 -5.13 5.80 9.94
N PRO A 151 -5.85 5.68 11.06
CA PRO A 151 -6.26 4.39 11.61
C PRO A 151 -7.39 3.76 10.76
N ILE A 152 -7.33 2.45 10.56
CA ILE A 152 -8.40 1.65 9.99
C ILE A 152 -9.04 0.82 11.10
N THR A 153 -10.32 1.07 11.35
CA THR A 153 -11.09 0.49 12.46
C THR A 153 -12.39 -0.17 12.00
N SER A 154 -12.66 -0.19 10.69
CA SER A 154 -13.86 -0.78 10.08
C SER A 154 -13.48 -2.12 9.46
N ASN A 155 -14.46 -3.03 9.40
CA ASN A 155 -14.33 -4.38 8.81
C ASN A 155 -15.29 -4.56 7.62
N TYR A 156 -15.76 -3.45 7.02
CA TYR A 156 -16.59 -3.46 5.82
C TYR A 156 -15.86 -2.84 4.63
N PRO A 157 -16.19 -3.23 3.38
CA PRO A 157 -15.68 -2.56 2.18
C PRO A 157 -16.04 -1.07 2.19
N GLU A 158 -15.07 -0.20 1.95
CA GLU A 158 -15.24 1.24 2.12
C GLU A 158 -14.23 2.05 1.30
N ASP A 159 -14.64 3.26 0.90
CA ASP A 159 -13.77 4.29 0.35
C ASP A 159 -13.28 5.21 1.48
N TYR A 160 -11.99 5.19 1.73
CA TYR A 160 -11.34 6.06 2.71
C TYR A 160 -10.76 7.27 2.02
N THR A 161 -11.27 8.47 2.31
CA THR A 161 -10.71 9.72 1.81
C THR A 161 -9.96 10.46 2.90
N ILE A 162 -8.67 10.68 2.69
CA ILE A 162 -7.75 11.29 3.64
C ILE A 162 -7.19 12.59 3.04
N SER A 163 -7.36 13.70 3.74
CA SER A 163 -6.75 14.97 3.36
C SER A 163 -5.30 15.03 3.84
N LEU A 164 -4.36 15.26 2.93
CA LEU A 164 -2.91 15.23 3.14
C LEU A 164 -2.28 16.57 2.79
N VAL A 165 -1.21 16.96 3.49
CA VAL A 165 -0.48 18.21 3.22
C VAL A 165 0.75 17.94 2.37
N LEU A 166 0.82 18.51 1.16
CA LEU A 166 2.04 18.45 0.34
C LEU A 166 3.14 19.37 0.89
N PRO A 167 4.43 19.02 0.72
CA PRO A 167 5.53 19.88 1.18
C PRO A 167 5.56 21.22 0.43
N LYS A 168 5.75 22.34 1.15
CA LYS A 168 5.76 23.69 0.58
C LYS A 168 6.92 23.96 -0.39
N ASN A 169 8.06 23.30 -0.19
CA ASN A 169 9.29 23.56 -0.93
C ASN A 169 9.67 22.42 -1.89
N VAL A 170 8.71 21.57 -2.26
CA VAL A 170 8.94 20.45 -3.18
C VAL A 170 8.15 20.68 -4.44
N THR A 171 8.86 20.73 -5.56
CA THR A 171 8.29 20.70 -6.92
C THR A 171 8.95 19.60 -7.71
N CYS A 172 8.23 19.06 -8.69
CA CYS A 172 8.69 17.92 -9.47
C CYS A 172 7.86 17.83 -10.76
N LYS A 173 8.53 17.49 -11.87
CA LYS A 173 7.84 17.14 -13.11
C LYS A 173 7.11 15.80 -12.98
N GLN A 174 7.72 14.87 -12.24
CA GLN A 174 7.17 13.57 -11.87
C GLN A 174 7.54 13.31 -10.41
N CYS A 175 6.53 13.24 -9.56
CA CYS A 175 6.60 12.74 -8.20
C CYS A 175 5.82 11.44 -8.12
N VAL A 176 6.20 10.58 -7.19
CA VAL A 176 5.43 9.38 -6.85
C VAL A 176 4.78 9.62 -5.50
N ILE A 177 3.44 9.58 -5.43
CA ILE A 177 2.71 9.44 -4.16
C ILE A 177 2.56 7.94 -3.90
N ARG A 178 3.00 7.51 -2.71
CA ARG A 178 2.83 6.14 -2.25
C ARG A 178 1.84 6.08 -1.10
N TRP A 179 0.81 5.26 -1.29
CA TRP A 179 0.01 4.71 -0.21
C TRP A 179 0.71 3.46 0.35
N ASN A 180 0.84 3.37 1.66
CA ASN A 180 1.35 2.21 2.39
C ASN A 180 0.35 1.84 3.48
N TYR A 181 -0.20 0.64 3.40
CA TYR A 181 -1.12 0.12 4.41
C TYR A 181 -0.47 -1.06 5.09
N ARG A 182 -0.23 -0.92 6.39
CA ARG A 182 0.14 -2.04 7.25
C ARG A 182 -1.11 -2.50 7.97
N THR A 183 -1.51 -3.74 7.75
CA THR A 183 -2.65 -4.34 8.45
C THR A 183 -2.31 -4.59 9.93
N GLY A 184 -3.27 -5.13 10.67
CA GLY A 184 -3.20 -5.17 12.12
C GLY A 184 -3.97 -6.32 12.76
N ASP A 185 -4.37 -7.35 12.00
CA ASP A 185 -5.19 -8.44 12.53
C ASP A 185 -4.38 -9.63 13.04
N ASN A 186 -3.10 -9.76 12.64
CA ASN A 186 -2.29 -10.87 13.11
C ASN A 186 -1.86 -10.65 14.56
N TRP A 187 -1.87 -11.72 15.35
CA TRP A 187 -1.25 -11.76 16.68
C TRP A 187 0.27 -11.89 16.54
N GLY A 188 1.01 -11.07 17.29
CA GLY A 188 2.47 -11.13 17.27
C GLY A 188 3.13 -10.48 18.48
N THR A 189 4.46 -10.49 18.49
CA THR A 189 5.27 -9.87 19.54
C THR A 189 5.47 -8.39 19.25
N CYS A 190 5.15 -7.55 20.24
CA CYS A 190 5.32 -6.11 20.21
C CYS A 190 6.79 -5.73 20.51
N GLU A 191 7.14 -4.45 20.30
CA GLU A 191 8.52 -3.98 20.54
C GLU A 191 8.97 -4.11 22.00
N ASP A 192 8.04 -4.01 22.94
CA ASP A 192 8.27 -4.18 24.38
C ASP A 192 8.30 -5.66 24.82
N GLY A 193 8.20 -6.59 23.88
CA GLY A 193 8.19 -8.03 24.14
C GLY A 193 6.82 -8.60 24.54
N THR A 194 5.80 -7.76 24.71
CA THR A 194 4.43 -8.23 24.95
C THR A 194 3.84 -8.88 23.69
N GLN A 195 2.69 -9.54 23.81
CA GLN A 195 1.99 -10.10 22.67
C GLN A 195 0.60 -9.50 22.55
N ALA A 196 0.25 -9.08 21.34
CA ALA A 196 -1.06 -8.50 21.03
C ALA A 196 -1.39 -8.62 19.54
N VAL A 197 -2.67 -8.43 19.22
CA VAL A 197 -3.15 -8.20 17.85
C VAL A 197 -2.50 -6.94 17.27
N GLY A 198 -2.05 -7.00 16.02
CA GLY A 198 -1.40 -5.90 15.29
C GLY A 198 0.11 -5.76 15.51
N CYS A 199 0.66 -6.53 16.46
CA CYS A 199 2.09 -6.60 16.72
C CYS A 199 2.81 -7.60 15.82
N GLY A 200 4.14 -7.46 15.71
CA GLY A 200 4.95 -8.30 14.84
C GLY A 200 4.67 -8.11 13.34
N PRO A 201 4.99 -9.13 12.52
CA PRO A 201 4.70 -9.15 11.09
C PRO A 201 3.21 -8.99 10.77
N GLN A 202 2.90 -8.11 9.82
CA GLN A 202 1.54 -7.86 9.33
C GLN A 202 1.55 -7.75 7.80
N GLU A 203 0.45 -8.12 7.15
CA GLU A 203 0.34 -7.91 5.71
C GLU A 203 0.51 -6.43 5.36
N THR A 204 1.10 -6.17 4.19
CA THR A 204 1.41 -4.82 3.74
C THR A 204 0.96 -4.63 2.32
N PHE A 205 0.22 -3.56 2.04
CA PHE A 205 -0.16 -3.13 0.71
C PHE A 205 0.56 -1.84 0.37
N ARG A 206 1.00 -1.72 -0.89
CA ARG A 206 1.55 -0.47 -1.39
C ARG A 206 1.08 -0.19 -2.79
N ASN A 207 0.78 1.05 -3.07
CA ASN A 207 0.51 1.53 -4.41
C ASN A 207 1.27 2.82 -4.67
N CYS A 208 1.58 3.08 -5.94
CA CYS A 208 2.26 4.29 -6.38
C CYS A 208 1.44 4.99 -7.46
N ALA A 209 1.32 6.32 -7.38
CA ALA A 209 0.72 7.17 -8.40
C ALA A 209 1.69 8.28 -8.83
N ASP A 210 1.81 8.51 -10.14
CA ASP A 210 2.69 9.53 -10.70
C ASP A 210 1.94 10.87 -10.84
N VAL A 211 2.45 11.92 -10.19
CA VAL A 211 1.84 13.26 -10.17
C VAL A 211 2.87 14.35 -10.49
N THR A 212 2.41 15.55 -10.84
CA THR A 212 3.28 16.73 -10.96
C THR A 212 2.97 17.69 -9.82
N ILE A 213 4.00 18.31 -9.24
CA ILE A 213 3.85 19.38 -8.26
C ILE A 213 4.54 20.64 -8.78
N THR A 214 3.78 21.72 -8.93
CA THR A 214 4.26 23.04 -9.36
C THR A 214 4.11 24.07 -8.25
N ASN A 215 4.72 25.25 -8.44
CA ASN A 215 4.51 26.39 -7.54
C ASN A 215 3.10 26.96 -7.62
#